data_AF-A0A960CBC4-F1
#
_entry.id   AF-A0A960CBC4-F1
#
_cell.length_a   1.000
_cell.length_b   1.000
_cell.length_c   1.000
_cell.angle_alpha   90.00
_cell.angle_beta   90.00
_cell.angle_gamma   90.00
#
_symmetry.space_group_name_H-M   'P 1'
#
loop_
_entity.id
_entity.type
_entity.pdbx_description
1 polymer ?
#
loop_
_entity_poly.entity_id
_entity_poly.type
_entity_poly.pdbx_seq_one_letter_code
_entity_poly.pdbx_strand_id
1 'polypeptide(L)'
;MIRELAVFEEASDQCTVTEAQIAAALFGDDAVASCHLAEVDGEIAAMALWFRTFSTWDGVAGVYLEDLFVRPRFRRRGLARSLLATLAAVCVERGYSRLSWAVLDWNSNAITLYDGVGARPLGEWITYRLSGPDLSALAESAPPVNH
;
A
#
# COMPACT_ATOMS: atom_id res chain seq x y z
N MET A 1 9.51 -10.15 -3.54
CA MET A 1 9.10 -8.77 -3.88
C MET A 1 9.02 -7.86 -2.67
N ILE A 2 8.25 -8.15 -1.61
CA ILE A 2 8.22 -7.30 -0.39
C ILE A 2 9.62 -7.10 0.21
N ARG A 3 10.39 -8.18 0.40
CA ARG A 3 11.79 -8.07 0.83
C ARG A 3 12.68 -7.30 -0.15
N GLU A 4 12.41 -7.38 -1.45
CA GLU A 4 13.18 -6.64 -2.48
C GLU A 4 12.85 -5.14 -2.42
N LEU A 5 11.60 -4.77 -2.11
CA LEU A 5 11.18 -3.40 -1.86
C LEU A 5 11.85 -2.86 -0.59
N ALA A 6 11.83 -3.62 0.51
CA ALA A 6 12.49 -3.22 1.75
C ALA A 6 14.01 -3.01 1.60
N VAL A 7 14.67 -3.75 0.71
CA VAL A 7 16.08 -3.49 0.33
C VAL A 7 16.20 -2.18 -0.45
N PHE A 8 15.31 -1.95 -1.42
CA PHE A 8 15.33 -0.71 -2.21
C PHE A 8 15.05 0.54 -1.36
N GLU A 9 14.24 0.42 -0.31
CA GLU A 9 13.89 1.50 0.61
C GLU A 9 14.85 1.67 1.79
N GLU A 10 15.96 0.91 1.80
CA GLU A 10 16.96 0.93 2.88
C GLU A 10 16.37 0.58 4.27
N ALA A 11 15.31 -0.26 4.30
CA ALA A 11 14.52 -0.60 5.49
C ALA A 11 14.42 -2.12 5.72
N SER A 12 15.44 -2.88 5.30
CA SER A 12 15.41 -4.37 5.38
C SER A 12 15.34 -4.90 6.81
N ASP A 13 15.94 -4.19 7.76
CA ASP A 13 15.91 -4.48 9.19
C ASP A 13 14.52 -4.31 9.81
N GLN A 14 13.67 -3.48 9.22
CA GLN A 14 12.28 -3.26 9.65
C GLN A 14 11.31 -4.30 9.04
N CYS A 15 11.73 -5.02 7.99
CA CYS A 15 10.90 -5.99 7.28
C CYS A 15 10.83 -7.35 8.02
N THR A 16 10.01 -7.41 9.06
CA THR A 16 9.83 -8.60 9.91
C THR A 16 8.80 -9.61 9.38
N VAL A 17 8.12 -9.29 8.27
CA VAL A 17 7.03 -10.13 7.75
C VAL A 17 7.50 -11.53 7.34
N THR A 18 6.65 -12.52 7.59
CA THR A 18 6.84 -13.92 7.20
C THR A 18 5.90 -14.32 6.05
N GLU A 19 6.25 -15.39 5.33
CA GLU A 19 5.41 -15.91 4.24
C GLU A 19 4.02 -16.34 4.74
N ALA A 20 3.95 -16.97 5.91
CA ALA A 20 2.67 -17.37 6.52
C ALA A 20 1.77 -16.16 6.83
N GLN A 21 2.34 -15.06 7.33
CA GLN A 21 1.59 -13.83 7.58
C GLN A 21 1.06 -13.19 6.28
N ILE A 22 1.88 -13.16 5.23
CA ILE A 22 1.43 -12.67 3.91
C ILE A 22 0.35 -13.57 3.33
N ALA A 23 0.51 -14.90 3.42
CA ALA A 23 -0.49 -15.84 2.94
C ALA A 23 -1.83 -15.65 3.67
N ALA A 24 -1.82 -15.50 4.99
CA ALA A 24 -3.02 -15.21 5.77
C ALA A 24 -3.64 -13.85 5.39
N ALA A 25 -2.82 -12.80 5.22
CA ALA A 25 -3.30 -11.47 4.88
C ALA A 25 -3.93 -11.38 3.48
N LEU A 26 -3.47 -12.19 2.51
CA LEU A 26 -3.94 -12.18 1.13
C LEU A 26 -4.98 -13.26 0.81
N PHE A 27 -4.96 -14.39 1.50
CA PHE A 27 -5.73 -15.59 1.15
C PHE A 27 -6.43 -16.28 2.33
N GLY A 28 -6.29 -15.75 3.55
CA GLY A 28 -7.01 -16.27 4.72
C GLY A 28 -8.51 -15.94 4.68
N ASP A 29 -9.29 -16.57 5.54
CA ASP A 29 -10.74 -16.34 5.65
C ASP A 29 -11.08 -14.88 5.95
N ASP A 30 -10.23 -14.22 6.76
CA ASP A 30 -10.28 -12.80 7.07
C ASP A 30 -9.18 -12.00 6.32
N ALA A 31 -9.00 -12.27 5.03
CA ALA A 31 -8.01 -11.56 4.21
C ALA A 31 -8.20 -10.04 4.29
N VAL A 32 -7.16 -9.35 4.77
CA VAL A 32 -7.17 -7.89 4.99
C VAL A 32 -6.56 -7.11 3.84
N ALA A 33 -5.83 -7.78 2.94
CA ALA A 33 -5.13 -7.17 1.83
C ALA A 33 -5.43 -7.89 0.51
N SER A 34 -5.13 -7.21 -0.59
CA SER A 34 -5.24 -7.69 -1.95
C SER A 34 -3.96 -7.36 -2.71
N CYS A 35 -3.64 -8.14 -3.73
CA CYS A 35 -2.41 -7.96 -4.49
C CYS A 35 -2.66 -8.16 -5.98
N HIS A 36 -2.17 -7.22 -6.80
CA HIS A 36 -2.07 -7.39 -8.25
C HIS A 36 -0.61 -7.61 -8.64
N LEU A 37 -0.38 -8.58 -9.51
CA LEU A 37 0.92 -8.86 -10.08
C LEU A 37 0.92 -8.51 -11.57
N ALA A 38 2.03 -7.97 -12.05
CA ALA A 38 2.28 -7.86 -13.49
C ALA A 38 3.34 -8.88 -13.86
N GLU A 39 3.06 -9.66 -14.90
CA GLU A 39 3.96 -10.66 -15.47
C GLU A 39 4.54 -10.15 -16.80
N VAL A 40 5.82 -10.44 -17.03
CA VAL A 40 6.51 -10.17 -18.30
C VAL A 40 7.30 -11.41 -18.66
N ASP A 41 7.04 -11.98 -19.83
CA ASP A 41 7.75 -13.16 -20.36
C ASP A 41 7.74 -14.37 -19.40
N GLY A 42 6.61 -14.62 -18.71
CA GLY A 42 6.50 -15.73 -17.75
C GLY A 42 7.02 -15.41 -16.34
N GLU A 43 7.52 -14.19 -16.11
CA GLU A 43 8.14 -13.81 -14.84
C GLU A 43 7.39 -12.68 -14.14
N ILE A 44 7.17 -12.83 -12.83
CA ILE A 44 6.58 -11.76 -12.02
C ILE A 44 7.55 -10.57 -11.98
N ALA A 45 7.08 -9.46 -12.54
CA ALA A 45 7.85 -8.26 -12.82
C ALA A 45 7.50 -7.09 -11.89
N ALA A 46 6.23 -6.95 -11.53
CA ALA A 46 5.75 -5.89 -10.64
C ALA A 46 4.62 -6.37 -9.72
N MET A 47 4.43 -5.64 -8.62
CA MET A 47 3.45 -5.91 -7.57
C MET A 47 2.79 -4.61 -7.12
N ALA A 48 1.48 -4.66 -6.87
CA ALA A 48 0.72 -3.64 -6.16
C ALA A 48 -0.09 -4.31 -5.04
N LEU A 49 0.33 -4.13 -3.79
CA LEU A 49 -0.36 -4.63 -2.60
C LEU A 49 -1.19 -3.49 -1.98
N TRP A 50 -2.46 -3.76 -1.70
CA TRP A 50 -3.39 -2.72 -1.28
C TRP A 50 -4.48 -3.27 -0.36
N PHE A 51 -5.16 -2.37 0.35
CA PHE A 51 -6.31 -2.70 1.19
C PHE A 51 -7.37 -1.59 1.12
N ARG A 52 -8.58 -1.89 1.61
CA ARG A 52 -9.69 -0.93 1.59
C ARG A 52 -9.55 0.09 2.71
N THR A 53 -9.87 1.33 2.41
CA THR A 53 -10.08 2.39 3.40
C THR A 53 -11.53 2.85 3.37
N PHE A 54 -11.91 3.72 4.31
CA PHE A 54 -13.21 4.37 4.32
C PHE A 54 -13.03 5.88 4.47
N SER A 55 -13.85 6.64 3.76
CA SER A 55 -13.92 8.10 3.89
C SER A 55 -15.23 8.45 4.57
N THR A 56 -15.17 9.02 5.78
CA THR A 56 -16.37 9.53 6.47
C THR A 56 -16.96 10.75 5.77
N TRP A 57 -16.16 11.46 4.95
CA TRP A 57 -16.61 12.64 4.21
C TRP A 57 -17.24 12.28 2.87
N ASP A 58 -16.78 11.21 2.22
CA ASP A 58 -17.37 10.74 0.96
C ASP A 58 -18.46 9.66 1.19
N GLY A 59 -18.52 9.08 2.39
CA GLY A 59 -19.47 8.03 2.74
C GLY A 59 -19.23 6.69 2.02
N VAL A 60 -18.13 6.55 1.29
CA VAL A 60 -17.78 5.36 0.51
C VAL A 60 -16.38 4.86 0.85
N ALA A 61 -16.10 3.63 0.44
CA ALA A 61 -14.77 3.05 0.57
C ALA A 61 -13.77 3.72 -0.40
N GLY A 62 -12.48 3.53 -0.09
CA GLY A 62 -11.35 3.87 -0.93
C GLY A 62 -10.37 2.69 -0.98
N VAL A 63 -9.24 2.92 -1.65
CA VAL A 63 -8.08 2.02 -1.64
C VAL A 63 -6.89 2.74 -1.03
N TYR A 64 -6.16 2.06 -0.15
CA TYR A 64 -4.79 2.42 0.19
C TYR A 64 -3.84 1.42 -0.46
N LEU A 65 -2.96 1.93 -1.32
CA LEU A 65 -1.87 1.18 -1.92
C LEU A 65 -0.69 1.22 -0.95
N GLU A 66 -0.39 0.07 -0.37
CA GLU A 66 0.69 -0.14 0.60
C GLU A 66 2.03 -0.22 -0.11
N ASP A 67 2.17 -1.18 -1.04
CA ASP A 67 3.42 -1.43 -1.76
C ASP A 67 3.19 -1.33 -3.26
N LEU A 68 4.01 -0.52 -3.95
CA LEU A 68 4.15 -0.54 -5.41
C LEU A 68 5.60 -0.78 -5.79
N PHE A 69 5.88 -1.96 -6.33
CA PHE A 69 7.26 -2.34 -6.66
C PHE A 69 7.38 -2.91 -8.07
N VAL A 70 8.40 -2.44 -8.80
CA VAL A 70 8.83 -3.01 -10.09
C VAL A 70 10.28 -3.46 -9.94
N ARG A 71 10.54 -4.74 -10.23
CA ARG A 71 11.90 -5.28 -10.17
C ARG A 71 12.83 -4.50 -11.11
N PRO A 72 14.08 -4.21 -10.71
CA PRO A 72 14.97 -3.32 -11.46
C PRO A 72 15.07 -3.61 -12.97
N ARG A 73 15.18 -4.89 -13.37
CA ARG A 73 15.30 -5.32 -14.77
C ARG A 73 14.07 -5.06 -15.65
N PHE A 74 12.90 -4.82 -15.04
CA PHE A 74 11.64 -4.53 -15.77
C PHE A 74 11.21 -3.06 -15.66
N ARG A 75 12.02 -2.20 -15.03
CA ARG A 75 11.73 -0.76 -14.92
C ARG A 75 11.77 -0.09 -16.31
N ARG A 76 11.14 1.08 -16.40
CA ARG A 76 10.97 1.88 -17.64
C ARG A 76 10.12 1.22 -18.73
N ARG A 77 9.31 0.21 -18.36
CA ARG A 77 8.31 -0.44 -19.23
C ARG A 77 6.86 -0.04 -18.93
N GLY A 78 6.64 1.00 -18.12
CA GLY A 78 5.30 1.49 -17.76
C GLY A 78 4.53 0.62 -16.75
N LEU A 79 5.13 -0.42 -16.18
CA LEU A 79 4.44 -1.37 -15.28
C LEU A 79 3.83 -0.72 -14.03
N ALA A 80 4.56 0.19 -13.37
CA ALA A 80 4.04 0.91 -12.20
C ALA A 80 2.81 1.76 -12.54
N ARG A 81 2.86 2.49 -13.66
CA ARG A 81 1.72 3.26 -14.19
C ARG A 81 0.52 2.36 -14.51
N SER A 82 0.79 1.19 -15.11
CA SER A 82 -0.24 0.20 -15.42
C SER A 82 -0.95 -0.29 -14.16
N LEU A 83 -0.19 -0.66 -13.12
CA LEU A 83 -0.75 -1.10 -11.84
C LEU A 83 -1.56 0.01 -11.14
N LEU A 84 -1.09 1.26 -11.15
CA LEU A 84 -1.87 2.40 -10.64
C LEU A 84 -3.18 2.57 -11.41
N ALA A 85 -3.16 2.45 -12.73
CA ALA A 85 -4.36 2.51 -13.57
C ALA A 85 -5.32 1.34 -13.27
N THR A 86 -4.81 0.13 -13.04
CA THR A 86 -5.60 -1.02 -12.60
C THR A 86 -6.31 -0.75 -11.28
N LEU A 87 -5.61 -0.19 -10.27
CA LEU A 87 -6.24 0.14 -8.99
C LEU A 87 -7.25 1.28 -9.11
N ALA A 88 -6.98 2.28 -9.96
CA ALA A 88 -7.94 3.33 -10.26
C ALA A 88 -9.21 2.75 -10.91
N ALA A 89 -9.08 1.80 -11.84
CA ALA A 89 -10.22 1.10 -12.44
C ALA A 89 -11.02 0.32 -11.39
N VAL A 90 -10.35 -0.38 -10.47
CA VAL A 90 -11.02 -1.04 -9.32
C VAL A 90 -11.81 -0.03 -8.48
N CYS A 91 -11.24 1.15 -8.24
CA CYS A 91 -11.96 2.18 -7.49
C CYS A 91 -13.22 2.65 -8.22
N VAL A 92 -13.12 2.96 -9.52
CA VAL A 92 -14.25 3.41 -10.33
C VAL A 92 -15.33 2.34 -10.42
N GLU A 93 -14.96 1.09 -10.72
CA GLU A 93 -15.91 -0.03 -10.86
C GLU A 93 -16.72 -0.27 -9.58
N ARG A 94 -16.08 -0.11 -8.41
CA ARG A 94 -16.70 -0.37 -7.10
C ARG A 94 -17.32 0.86 -6.46
N GLY A 95 -17.33 2.02 -7.14
CA GLY A 95 -17.86 3.27 -6.61
C GLY A 95 -17.03 3.83 -5.45
N TYR A 96 -15.74 3.54 -5.40
CA TYR A 96 -14.82 4.06 -4.40
C TYR A 96 -14.33 5.46 -4.78
N SER A 97 -14.24 6.37 -3.82
CA SER A 97 -13.94 7.79 -4.09
C SER A 97 -12.47 8.10 -4.28
N ARG A 98 -11.56 7.29 -3.73
CA ARG A 98 -10.13 7.61 -3.65
C ARG A 98 -9.20 6.41 -3.69
N LEU A 99 -8.04 6.63 -4.30
CA LEU A 99 -6.83 5.80 -4.21
C LEU A 99 -5.75 6.65 -3.54
N SER A 100 -5.17 6.16 -2.44
CA SER A 100 -4.17 6.87 -1.65
C SER A 100 -2.96 5.98 -1.38
N TRP A 101 -1.79 6.58 -1.20
CA TRP A 101 -0.54 5.90 -0.86
C TRP A 101 0.45 6.87 -0.23
N ALA A 102 1.51 6.34 0.37
CA ALA A 102 2.66 7.11 0.83
C ALA A 102 3.84 6.95 -0.15
N VAL A 103 4.77 7.89 -0.09
CA VAL A 103 6.03 7.84 -0.83
C VAL A 103 7.13 8.41 0.05
N LEU A 104 8.30 7.78 0.03
CA LEU A 104 9.49 8.35 0.65
C LEU A 104 9.91 9.62 -0.09
N ASP A 105 10.17 10.69 0.65
CA ASP A 105 10.43 12.03 0.12
C ASP A 105 11.61 12.10 -0.86
N TRP A 106 12.61 11.24 -0.67
CA TRP A 106 13.78 11.11 -1.53
C TRP A 106 13.49 10.42 -2.87
N ASN A 107 12.37 9.71 -3.00
CA ASN A 107 12.05 8.92 -4.19
C ASN A 107 11.43 9.79 -5.31
N SER A 108 12.22 10.73 -5.82
CA SER A 108 11.84 11.69 -6.87
C SER A 108 11.31 11.03 -8.14
N ASN A 109 11.79 9.83 -8.49
CA ASN A 109 11.29 9.05 -9.63
C ASN A 109 9.83 8.59 -9.41
N ALA A 110 9.51 8.10 -8.22
CA ALA A 110 8.14 7.72 -7.87
C ALA A 110 7.23 8.95 -7.81
N ILE A 111 7.69 10.04 -7.19
CA ILE A 111 6.95 11.31 -7.13
C ILE A 111 6.62 11.82 -8.54
N THR A 112 7.60 11.84 -9.45
CA THR A 112 7.38 12.25 -10.85
C THR A 112 6.33 11.37 -11.55
N LEU A 113 6.35 10.06 -11.31
CA LEU A 113 5.32 9.15 -11.82
C LEU A 113 3.94 9.49 -11.24
N TYR A 114 3.85 9.72 -9.93
CA TYR A 114 2.60 10.03 -9.23
C TYR A 114 1.99 11.35 -9.70
N ASP A 115 2.79 12.40 -9.82
CA ASP A 115 2.36 13.68 -10.39
C ASP A 115 1.86 13.52 -11.83
N GLY A 116 2.56 12.68 -12.62
CA GLY A 116 2.22 12.37 -14.01
C GLY A 116 0.94 11.55 -14.20
N VAL A 117 0.45 10.85 -13.17
CA VAL A 117 -0.88 10.22 -13.18
C VAL A 117 -1.97 11.10 -12.56
N GLY A 118 -1.63 12.34 -12.18
CA GLY A 118 -2.57 13.31 -11.63
C GLY A 118 -2.74 13.24 -10.11
N ALA A 119 -1.95 12.43 -9.40
CA ALA A 119 -1.96 12.41 -7.94
C ALA A 119 -1.37 13.70 -7.38
N ARG A 120 -1.73 14.06 -6.14
CA ARG A 120 -1.22 15.25 -5.45
C ARG A 120 -0.90 14.91 -3.99
N PRO A 121 0.18 15.45 -3.42
CA PRO A 121 0.49 15.25 -2.00
C PRO A 121 -0.53 15.96 -1.11
N LEU A 122 -0.85 15.35 0.03
CA LEU A 122 -1.75 15.92 1.05
C LEU A 122 -0.92 16.68 2.10
N GLY A 123 -0.53 17.92 1.78
CA GLY A 123 0.40 18.70 2.61
C GLY A 123 -0.13 19.17 3.97
N GLU A 124 -1.45 19.20 4.17
CA GLU A 124 -2.09 19.65 5.42
C GLU A 124 -2.23 18.54 6.47
N TRP A 125 -2.00 17.28 6.08
CA TRP A 125 -2.23 16.11 6.94
C TRP A 125 -0.90 15.46 7.31
N ILE A 126 -0.64 15.36 8.61
CA ILE A 126 0.55 14.68 9.13
C ILE A 126 0.14 13.27 9.56
N THR A 127 0.84 12.26 9.04
CA THR A 127 0.65 10.87 9.48
C THR A 127 1.27 10.68 10.87
N TYR A 128 0.43 10.36 11.86
CA TYR A 128 0.88 9.91 13.17
C TYR A 128 0.81 8.39 13.25
N ARG A 129 1.81 7.76 13.89
CA ARG A 129 1.86 6.33 14.14
C ARG A 129 2.18 6.07 15.61
N LEU A 130 1.35 5.25 16.26
CA LEU A 130 1.61 4.67 17.57
C LEU A 130 1.85 3.18 17.38
N SER A 131 2.98 2.67 17.89
CA SER A 131 3.40 1.28 17.65
C SER A 131 4.25 0.75 18.80
N GLY A 132 4.38 -0.58 18.88
CA GLY A 132 5.27 -1.21 19.85
C GLY A 132 4.82 -0.98 21.30
N PRO A 133 5.76 -0.80 22.26
CA PRO A 133 5.44 -0.66 23.68
C PRO A 133 4.46 0.47 24.00
N ASP A 134 4.54 1.61 23.30
CA ASP A 134 3.67 2.76 23.55
C ASP A 134 2.21 2.47 23.13
N LEU A 135 2.01 1.67 22.09
CA LEU A 135 0.68 1.19 21.70
C LEU A 135 0.09 0.30 22.80
N SER A 136 0.88 -0.64 23.32
CA SER A 136 0.46 -1.52 24.42
C SER A 136 0.13 -0.72 25.67
N ALA A 137 0.96 0.26 26.03
CA ALA A 137 0.75 1.10 27.21
C ALA A 137 -0.53 1.95 27.08
N LEU A 138 -0.81 2.52 25.91
CA LEU A 138 -2.07 3.26 25.71
C LEU A 138 -3.29 2.34 25.84
N ALA A 139 -3.20 1.09 25.37
CA ALA A 139 -4.30 0.13 25.45
C ALA A 139 -4.71 -0.19 26.90
N GLU A 140 -3.78 -0.14 27.86
CA GLU A 140 -4.08 -0.34 29.29
C GLU A 140 -4.98 0.75 29.89
N SER A 141 -5.04 1.92 29.25
CA SER A 141 -5.93 3.02 29.68
C SER A 141 -7.35 2.91 29.15
N ALA A 142 -7.65 1.90 28.32
CA ALA A 142 -8.98 1.73 27.73
C ALA A 142 -10.01 1.41 28.82
N PRO A 143 -11.16 2.13 28.87
CA PRO A 143 -12.24 1.76 29.77
C PRO A 143 -12.78 0.36 29.40
N PRO A 144 -13.32 -0.40 30.37
CA PRO A 144 -13.93 -1.69 30.09
C PRO A 144 -15.05 -1.53 29.05
N VAL A 145 -14.95 -2.28 27.96
CA VAL A 145 -15.93 -2.27 26.87
C VAL A 145 -17.15 -3.07 27.33
N ASN A 146 -18.25 -2.39 27.62
CA ASN A 146 -19.55 -3.04 27.74
C ASN A 146 -20.13 -3.20 26.32
N HIS A 147 -20.09 -4.42 25.80
CA HIS A 147 -20.81 -4.80 24.58
C HIS A 147 -22.30 -5.02 24.87
#